data_AF-P19658-F1
#
_entry.id   AF-P19658-F1
#
_cell.length_a   1.000
_cell.length_b   1.000
_cell.length_c   1.000
_cell.angle_alpha   90.00
_cell.angle_beta   90.00
_cell.angle_gamma   90.00
#
_symmetry.space_group_name_H-M   'P 1'
#
loop_
_entity.id
_entity.type
_entity.pdbx_description
1 polymer ?
#
loop_
_entity_poly.entity_id
_entity_poly.type
_entity_poly.pdbx_seq_one_letter_code
_entity_poly.pdbx_strand_id
1 'polypeptide(L)'
;MPAEIDIDEADVLVLSQELQKTSKLTFEINKSLKKIAATSNQSSQLFTPILARNNVLTTLQRNIESTLNSVASVKDLANEASKYEIILQKGINQVGLKQYTQVVHKLDDMLEDIQSGQANREENSEFHGILTHLEQLIKRSEAQLRVYFISILNSIKPFDPQINITKKMPFPYYEDQQLGALSWILDYFHGNSEGSIIQDILVGERSKLILKCMAFLEPFAKEISTAKNAPYEKGSSGMNSYTEALLGFIANEKSLVDDLYSQYTESKPHVLSQILSPLISAYAKLFGANLKIVRSNLENFGFFSFELVESINDVKKSLRGKELQNYNLLQDCTQEVRQVTQSLFRDAIDRIIKKANSISTIPSNNGVTEATVDTMSRLRKFSEYKNGCLGAMDNITRENWLPSNYKEKEYTLQNEALNWEDHNVLLSCFISDCIDTLAVNLERKAQIALMPNQEPDVANPNSSKNKHKQRIGFFILMNLTLVEQIVEKSELNLMLAGEGHSRLERLKKRYISYMVSDWRDLTANLMDSVFIDSSGKKSKDKEQIKEKFRKFNEGFEDLVSKTKQYKLSDPSLKVTLKSEIISLVMPMYERFYSRYKDSFKNPRKHIKYTPDELTTVLNQLVR
;
A
#
# COMPACT_ATOMS: atom_id res chain seq x y z
N MET A 1 47.93 68.96 146.73
CA MET A 1 47.49 67.84 147.60
C MET A 1 46.74 66.84 146.72
N PRO A 2 46.93 65.53 146.93
CA PRO A 2 46.81 64.51 145.88
C PRO A 2 45.37 64.04 145.68
N ALA A 3 45.09 63.54 144.48
CA ALA A 3 44.11 62.49 144.25
C ALA A 3 44.82 61.42 143.40
N GLU A 4 45.48 60.48 144.08
CA GLU A 4 45.98 59.25 143.45
C GLU A 4 44.73 58.45 143.04
N ILE A 5 44.38 58.54 141.76
CA ILE A 5 43.34 57.73 141.12
C ILE A 5 44.00 56.40 140.77
N ASP A 6 43.40 55.33 141.30
CA ASP A 6 43.88 53.96 141.20
C ASP A 6 43.86 53.48 139.73
N ILE A 7 45.04 53.12 139.23
CA ILE A 7 45.35 52.95 137.79
C ILE A 7 44.58 51.76 137.19
N ASP A 8 44.30 50.73 137.99
CA ASP A 8 43.62 49.51 137.54
C ASP A 8 42.14 49.77 137.20
N GLU A 9 41.47 50.70 137.88
CA GLU A 9 40.06 51.02 137.60
C GLU A 9 39.92 51.80 136.29
N ALA A 10 40.89 52.67 135.99
CA ALA A 10 40.93 53.39 134.72
C ALA A 10 41.15 52.44 133.52
N ASP A 11 42.06 51.47 133.64
CA ASP A 11 42.36 50.51 132.57
C ASP A 11 41.19 49.55 132.30
N VAL A 12 40.50 49.08 133.34
CA VAL A 12 39.28 48.25 133.17
C VAL A 12 38.16 49.05 132.49
N LEU A 13 38.03 50.33 132.82
CA LEU A 13 37.00 51.19 132.22
C LEU A 13 37.31 51.44 130.74
N VAL A 14 38.57 51.70 130.38
CA VAL A 14 39.04 51.82 128.99
C VAL A 14 38.83 50.51 128.23
N LEU A 15 39.23 49.36 128.78
CA LEU A 15 39.05 48.05 128.14
C LEU A 15 37.57 47.74 127.91
N SER A 16 36.69 48.08 128.87
CA SER A 16 35.24 47.93 128.71
C SER A 16 34.68 48.82 127.61
N GLN A 17 35.17 50.05 127.50
CA GLN A 17 34.79 50.99 126.46
C GLN A 17 35.30 50.53 125.08
N GLU A 18 36.51 49.98 125.00
CA GLU A 18 37.07 49.42 123.78
C GLU A 18 36.35 48.14 123.36
N LEU A 19 36.00 47.25 124.28
CA LEU A 19 35.16 46.07 124.01
C LEU A 19 33.76 46.46 123.56
N GLN A 20 33.15 47.47 124.19
CA GLN A 20 31.86 48.01 123.75
C GLN A 20 31.98 48.62 122.35
N LYS A 21 33.02 49.43 122.07
CA LYS A 21 33.26 49.99 120.74
C LYS A 21 33.45 48.90 119.70
N THR A 22 34.24 47.87 120.01
CA THR A 22 34.52 46.74 119.10
C THR A 22 33.28 45.90 118.85
N SER A 23 32.48 45.61 119.90
CA SER A 23 31.18 44.96 119.78
C SER A 23 30.22 45.76 118.91
N LYS A 24 30.15 47.09 119.12
CA LYS A 24 29.32 48.00 118.32
C LYS A 24 29.77 48.00 116.86
N LEU A 25 31.08 48.06 116.61
CA LEU A 25 31.64 48.03 115.26
C LEU A 25 31.38 46.69 114.57
N THR A 26 31.54 45.57 115.28
CA THR A 26 31.28 44.22 114.77
C THR A 26 29.80 44.04 114.44
N PHE A 27 28.92 44.56 115.28
CA PHE A 27 27.49 44.59 115.04
C PHE A 27 27.13 45.41 113.80
N GLU A 28 27.73 46.60 113.63
CA GLU A 28 27.54 47.43 112.43
C GLU A 28 28.10 46.78 111.16
N ILE A 29 29.24 46.08 111.23
CA ILE A 29 29.80 45.32 110.11
C ILE A 29 28.88 44.16 109.73
N ASN A 30 28.42 43.37 110.70
CA ASN A 30 27.53 42.23 110.43
C ASN A 30 26.18 42.70 109.86
N LYS A 31 25.66 43.82 110.39
CA LYS A 31 24.47 44.50 109.84
C LYS A 31 24.70 44.96 108.40
N SER A 32 25.88 45.48 108.09
CA SER A 32 26.27 45.91 106.74
C SER A 32 26.40 44.73 105.78
N LEU A 33 27.02 43.62 106.21
CA LEU A 33 27.14 42.38 105.42
C LEU A 33 25.77 41.76 105.13
N LYS A 34 24.88 41.70 106.13
CA LYS A 34 23.50 41.25 105.92
C LYS A 34 22.75 42.13 104.94
N LYS A 35 22.93 43.46 105.03
CA LYS A 35 22.39 44.39 104.02
C LYS A 35 22.94 44.07 102.64
N ILE A 36 24.25 43.93 102.46
CA ILE A 36 24.86 43.62 101.16
C ILE A 36 24.36 42.30 100.59
N ALA A 37 24.26 41.24 101.42
CA ALA A 37 23.74 39.95 100.99
C ALA A 37 22.28 40.05 100.54
N ALA A 38 21.44 40.78 101.29
CA ALA A 38 20.06 41.05 100.92
C ALA A 38 19.97 41.86 99.61
N THR A 39 20.76 42.92 99.46
CA THR A 39 20.80 43.75 98.24
C THR A 39 21.31 42.96 97.04
N SER A 40 22.30 42.07 97.22
CA SER A 40 22.83 41.20 96.17
C SER A 40 21.80 40.17 95.71
N ASN A 41 21.08 39.55 96.65
CA ASN A 41 20.05 38.57 96.33
C ASN A 41 18.83 39.23 95.67
N GLN A 42 18.41 40.41 96.15
CA GLN A 42 17.41 41.25 95.47
C GLN A 42 17.87 41.63 94.07
N SER A 43 19.14 42.01 93.89
CA SER A 43 19.70 42.35 92.58
C SER A 43 19.65 41.14 91.64
N SER A 44 20.04 39.95 92.09
CA SER A 44 19.99 38.72 91.28
C SER A 44 18.55 38.36 90.86
N GLN A 45 17.59 38.48 91.79
CA GLN A 45 16.16 38.29 91.51
C GLN A 45 15.61 39.34 90.53
N LEU A 46 16.12 40.58 90.55
CA LEU A 46 15.79 41.61 89.58
C LEU A 46 16.44 41.36 88.21
N PHE A 47 17.69 40.88 88.18
CA PHE A 47 18.44 40.68 86.93
C PHE A 47 18.04 39.43 86.16
N THR A 48 17.61 38.35 86.82
CA THR A 48 17.20 37.11 86.14
C THR A 48 16.07 37.32 85.12
N PRO A 49 14.93 37.96 85.45
CA PRO A 49 13.87 38.24 84.49
C PRO A 49 14.32 39.25 83.42
N ILE A 50 15.21 40.18 83.75
CA ILE A 50 15.81 41.11 82.78
C ILE A 50 16.68 40.34 81.78
N LEU A 51 17.52 39.41 82.22
CA LEU A 51 18.35 38.54 81.38
C LEU A 51 17.50 37.63 80.49
N ALA A 52 16.45 37.02 81.05
CA ALA A 52 15.50 36.21 80.27
C ALA A 52 14.80 37.05 79.19
N ARG A 53 14.34 38.25 79.54
CA ARG A 53 13.72 39.18 78.59
C ARG A 53 14.74 39.68 77.56
N ASN A 54 16.00 39.88 77.95
CA ASN A 54 17.07 40.25 77.04
C ASN A 54 17.37 39.10 76.05
N ASN A 55 17.42 37.85 76.50
CA ASN A 55 17.55 36.69 75.60
C ASN A 55 16.38 36.57 74.63
N VAL A 56 15.16 36.83 75.09
CA VAL A 56 13.97 36.89 74.22
C VAL A 56 14.10 38.04 73.22
N LEU A 57 14.55 39.22 73.65
CA LEU A 57 14.80 40.37 72.77
C LEU A 57 15.91 40.09 71.76
N THR A 58 17.01 39.45 72.13
CA THR A 58 18.08 39.04 71.22
C THR A 58 17.58 38.02 70.22
N THR A 59 16.73 37.08 70.65
CA THR A 59 16.11 36.10 69.75
C THR A 59 15.14 36.78 68.78
N LEU A 60 14.32 37.72 69.27
CA LEU A 60 13.44 38.55 68.46
C LEU A 60 14.23 39.40 67.47
N GLN A 61 15.29 40.06 67.90
CA GLN A 61 16.16 40.86 67.04
C GLN A 61 16.77 40.00 65.95
N ARG A 62 17.34 38.83 66.28
CA ARG A 62 17.89 37.89 65.30
C ARG A 62 16.81 37.40 64.31
N ASN A 63 15.61 37.13 64.80
CA ASN A 63 14.49 36.69 63.95
C ASN A 63 14.01 37.82 63.02
N ILE A 64 13.93 39.07 63.52
CA ILE A 64 13.59 40.26 62.74
C ILE A 64 14.67 40.53 61.69
N GLU A 65 15.95 40.50 62.05
CA GLU A 65 17.06 40.65 61.10
C GLU A 65 17.02 39.55 60.02
N SER A 66 16.74 38.30 60.41
CA SER A 66 16.62 37.20 59.44
C SER A 66 15.40 37.34 58.51
N THR A 67 14.26 37.81 59.01
CA THR A 67 13.08 38.08 58.18
C THR A 67 13.30 39.28 57.27
N LEU A 68 13.90 40.35 57.78
CA LEU A 68 14.20 41.56 57.02
C LEU A 68 15.21 41.28 55.90
N ASN A 69 16.24 40.47 56.16
CA ASN A 69 17.18 40.01 55.12
C ASN A 69 16.49 39.16 54.04
N SER A 70 15.55 38.28 54.41
CA SER A 70 14.81 37.48 53.42
C SER A 70 13.78 38.29 52.63
N VAL A 71 13.15 39.29 53.24
CA VAL A 71 12.28 40.23 52.52
C VAL A 71 13.12 41.07 51.56
N ALA A 72 14.31 41.51 51.97
CA ALA A 72 15.24 42.23 51.10
C ALA A 72 15.68 41.35 49.92
N SER A 73 16.06 40.09 50.16
CA SER A 73 16.48 39.19 49.08
C SER A 73 15.35 38.93 48.08
N VAL A 74 14.12 38.70 48.54
CA VAL A 74 12.97 38.52 47.64
C VAL A 74 12.60 39.81 46.91
N LYS A 75 12.74 40.97 47.56
CA LYS A 75 12.55 42.27 46.89
C LYS A 75 13.59 42.49 45.78
N ASP A 76 14.83 42.09 46.01
CA ASP A 76 15.88 42.18 45.00
C ASP A 76 15.63 41.22 43.83
N LEU A 77 15.21 39.97 44.12
CA LEU A 77 14.74 39.00 43.12
C LEU A 77 13.55 39.55 42.31
N ALA A 78 12.57 40.16 42.96
CA ALA A 78 11.42 40.77 42.29
C ALA A 78 11.82 41.96 41.40
N ASN A 79 12.76 42.80 41.86
CA ASN A 79 13.31 43.89 41.07
C ASN A 79 14.05 43.35 39.84
N GLU A 80 14.81 42.27 39.98
CA GLU A 80 15.50 41.65 38.84
C GLU A 80 14.51 41.00 37.86
N ALA A 81 13.49 40.30 38.36
CA ALA A 81 12.41 39.73 37.56
C ALA A 81 11.68 40.80 36.73
N SER A 82 11.45 41.99 37.30
CA SER A 82 10.83 43.10 36.56
C SER A 82 11.68 43.58 35.36
N LYS A 83 13.02 43.51 35.47
CA LYS A 83 13.92 43.82 34.34
C LYS A 83 13.82 42.75 33.25
N TYR A 84 13.73 41.48 33.65
CA TYR A 84 13.53 40.37 32.72
C TYR A 84 12.16 40.44 32.03
N GLU A 85 11.11 40.83 32.74
CA GLU A 85 9.79 41.06 32.16
C GLU A 85 9.83 42.11 31.04
N ILE A 86 10.51 43.24 31.26
CA ILE A 86 10.66 44.29 30.23
C ILE A 86 11.34 43.74 28.97
N ILE A 87 12.29 42.82 29.11
CA ILE A 87 12.95 42.17 27.97
C ILE A 87 11.95 41.26 27.24
N LEU A 88 11.24 40.39 27.97
CA LEU A 88 10.26 39.46 27.39
C LEU A 88 9.10 40.18 26.68
N GLN A 89 8.68 41.34 27.19
CA GLN A 89 7.64 42.17 26.55
C GLN A 89 8.02 42.69 25.16
N LYS A 90 9.32 42.82 24.83
CA LYS A 90 9.78 43.21 23.48
C LYS A 90 9.54 42.12 22.43
N GLY A 91 9.33 40.88 22.88
CA GLY A 91 9.06 39.73 22.03
C GLY A 91 10.30 39.14 21.35
N ILE A 92 10.13 37.89 20.88
CA ILE A 92 11.21 37.04 20.36
C ILE A 92 11.93 37.67 19.15
N ASN A 93 11.20 38.36 18.27
CA ASN A 93 11.77 38.96 17.05
C ASN A 93 12.76 40.10 17.34
N GLN A 94 12.59 40.83 18.44
CA GLN A 94 13.49 41.92 18.81
C GLN A 94 14.64 41.45 19.70
N VAL A 95 14.36 40.52 20.60
CA VAL A 95 15.33 40.02 21.60
C VAL A 95 16.23 38.93 21.02
N GLY A 96 15.72 38.15 20.06
CA GLY A 96 16.36 36.94 19.57
C GLY A 96 16.03 35.72 20.44
N LEU A 97 15.81 34.58 19.79
CA LEU A 97 15.33 33.35 20.44
C LEU A 97 16.21 32.89 21.60
N LYS A 98 17.53 32.86 21.40
CA LYS A 98 18.49 32.41 22.42
C LYS A 98 18.47 33.30 23.67
N GLN A 99 18.44 34.61 23.49
CA GLN A 99 18.39 35.54 24.62
C GLN A 99 17.01 35.47 25.30
N TYR A 100 15.94 35.29 24.53
CA TYR A 100 14.60 35.12 25.07
C TYR A 100 14.51 33.88 25.97
N THR A 101 14.94 32.70 25.51
CA THR A 101 14.91 31.47 26.33
C THR A 101 15.84 31.54 27.53
N GLN A 102 17.01 32.19 27.41
CA GLN A 102 17.91 32.44 28.55
C GLN A 102 17.25 33.28 29.64
N VAL A 103 16.47 34.29 29.26
CA VAL A 103 15.73 35.11 30.23
C VAL A 103 14.63 34.29 30.92
N VAL A 104 13.95 33.41 30.19
CA VAL A 104 12.94 32.53 30.80
C VAL A 104 13.58 31.55 31.80
N HIS A 105 14.70 30.91 31.46
CA HIS A 105 15.41 30.04 32.40
C HIS A 105 15.84 30.77 33.68
N LYS A 106 16.30 32.01 33.58
CA LYS A 106 16.61 32.79 34.78
C LYS A 106 15.39 33.07 35.65
N LEU A 107 14.21 33.21 35.05
CA LEU A 107 12.97 33.34 35.81
C LEU A 107 12.57 32.02 36.48
N ASP A 108 12.81 30.88 35.83
CA ASP A 108 12.64 29.54 36.44
C ASP A 108 13.59 29.39 37.66
N ASP A 109 14.87 29.72 37.51
CA ASP A 109 15.87 29.65 38.59
C ASP A 109 15.43 30.53 39.79
N MET A 110 14.97 31.76 39.52
CA MET A 110 14.46 32.67 40.55
C MET A 110 13.22 32.13 41.27
N LEU A 111 12.36 31.43 40.54
CA LEU A 111 11.15 30.84 41.09
C LEU A 111 11.50 29.67 42.02
N GLU A 112 12.45 28.83 41.63
CA GLU A 112 12.98 27.73 42.45
C GLU A 112 13.69 28.24 43.72
N ASP A 113 14.49 29.31 43.60
CA ASP A 113 15.14 29.97 44.74
C ASP A 113 14.12 30.51 45.76
N ILE A 114 13.02 31.10 45.30
CA ILE A 114 11.95 31.59 46.19
C ILE A 114 11.20 30.41 46.83
N GLN A 115 10.88 29.35 46.08
CA GLN A 115 10.17 28.17 46.58
C GLN A 115 10.99 27.39 47.62
N SER A 116 12.27 27.14 47.36
CA SER A 116 13.16 26.45 48.29
C SER A 116 13.36 27.24 49.59
N GLY A 117 13.36 28.58 49.52
CA GLY A 117 13.36 29.46 50.68
C GLY A 117 12.07 29.38 51.52
N GLN A 118 10.91 29.15 50.89
CA GLN A 118 9.59 29.06 51.55
C GLN A 118 9.35 27.75 52.29
N ALA A 119 9.99 26.63 51.92
CA ALA A 119 9.80 25.35 52.60
C ALA A 119 10.03 25.41 54.13
N ASN A 120 10.74 26.44 54.61
CA ASN A 120 11.01 26.67 56.03
C ASN A 120 10.18 27.80 56.68
N ARG A 121 9.29 28.52 55.96
CA ARG A 121 8.73 29.79 56.44
C ARG A 121 7.26 29.96 56.04
N GLU A 122 6.38 29.86 57.04
CA GLU A 122 4.93 30.02 56.94
C GLU A 122 4.51 31.36 56.29
N GLU A 123 3.61 31.24 55.30
CA GLU A 123 2.54 32.18 54.90
C GLU A 123 2.84 33.69 54.79
N ASN A 124 3.95 34.10 54.17
CA ASN A 124 4.06 35.49 53.70
C ASN A 124 3.23 35.71 52.42
N SER A 125 2.07 36.35 52.57
CA SER A 125 1.15 36.72 51.47
C SER A 125 1.83 37.46 50.31
N GLU A 126 2.79 38.36 50.58
CA GLU A 126 3.49 39.12 49.53
C GLU A 126 4.37 38.21 48.65
N PHE A 127 5.01 37.19 49.23
CA PHE A 127 5.81 36.23 48.48
C PHE A 127 4.95 35.35 47.58
N HIS A 128 3.76 34.99 48.05
CA HIS A 128 2.81 34.23 47.23
C HIS A 128 2.38 35.03 45.98
N GLY A 129 2.17 36.35 46.11
CA GLY A 129 1.86 37.21 44.97
C GLY A 129 2.98 37.29 43.95
N ILE A 130 4.24 37.43 44.40
CA ILE A 130 5.42 37.46 43.53
C ILE A 130 5.60 36.11 42.81
N LEU A 131 5.51 35.00 43.55
CA LEU A 131 5.64 33.67 43.01
C LEU A 131 4.56 33.39 41.95
N THR A 132 3.31 33.73 42.26
CA THR A 132 2.20 33.64 41.30
C THR A 132 2.45 34.48 40.04
N HIS A 133 2.99 35.69 40.19
CA HIS A 133 3.32 36.55 39.07
C HIS A 133 4.45 35.97 38.21
N LEU A 134 5.50 35.43 38.82
CA LEU A 134 6.61 34.77 38.12
C LEU A 134 6.10 33.54 37.34
N GLU A 135 5.31 32.69 37.98
CA GLU A 135 4.67 31.54 37.31
C GLU A 135 3.84 31.98 36.09
N GLN A 136 3.05 33.04 36.22
CA GLN A 136 2.26 33.57 35.11
C GLN A 136 3.13 34.14 34.00
N LEU A 137 4.22 34.82 34.34
CA LEU A 137 5.16 35.39 33.38
C LEU A 137 5.89 34.29 32.58
N ILE A 138 6.33 33.22 33.26
CA ILE A 138 6.97 32.05 32.63
C ILE A 138 5.97 31.37 31.70
N LYS A 139 4.77 31.02 32.19
CA LYS A 139 3.70 30.41 31.36
C LYS A 139 3.34 31.26 30.14
N ARG A 140 3.27 32.59 30.30
CA ARG A 140 3.02 33.52 29.19
C ARG A 140 4.18 33.50 28.19
N SER A 141 5.41 33.41 28.67
CA SER A 141 6.61 33.40 27.84
C SER A 141 6.75 32.11 27.05
N GLU A 142 6.45 30.97 27.67
CA GLU A 142 6.34 29.66 27.02
C GLU A 142 5.22 29.64 25.98
N ALA A 143 4.07 30.25 26.28
CA ALA A 143 3.00 30.41 25.30
C ALA A 143 3.47 31.21 24.07
N GLN A 144 4.29 32.26 24.26
CA GLN A 144 4.89 33.00 23.15
C GLN A 144 5.90 32.15 22.34
N LEU A 145 6.69 31.30 23.00
CA LEU A 145 7.58 30.35 22.32
C LEU A 145 6.78 29.39 21.44
N ARG A 146 5.67 28.84 21.95
CA ARG A 146 4.77 27.96 21.16
C ARG A 146 4.14 28.71 19.97
N VAL A 147 3.69 29.95 20.15
CA VAL A 147 3.16 30.78 19.05
C VAL A 147 4.24 31.04 18.00
N TYR A 148 5.46 31.34 18.42
CA TYR A 148 6.58 31.55 17.50
C TYR A 148 6.96 30.26 16.75
N PHE A 149 6.98 29.12 17.43
CA PHE A 149 7.17 27.81 16.81
C PHE A 149 6.11 27.52 15.74
N ILE A 150 4.83 27.71 16.06
CA ILE A 150 3.71 27.56 15.11
C ILE A 150 3.86 28.54 13.94
N SER A 151 4.36 29.75 14.17
CA SER A 151 4.58 30.74 13.11
C SER A 151 5.65 30.30 12.10
N ILE A 152 6.73 29.67 12.59
CA ILE A 152 7.78 29.11 11.73
C ILE A 152 7.22 27.92 10.95
N LEU A 153 6.50 27.00 11.61
CA LEU A 153 5.88 25.84 10.94
C LEU A 153 4.92 26.27 9.84
N ASN A 154 4.18 27.37 10.05
CA ASN A 154 3.25 27.95 9.09
C ASN A 154 3.89 28.90 8.07
N SER A 155 5.23 29.02 8.03
CA SER A 155 5.93 29.73 6.96
C SER A 155 5.76 29.01 5.62
N ILE A 156 5.72 27.68 5.64
CA ILE A 156 5.33 26.86 4.49
C ILE A 156 3.80 26.83 4.38
N LYS A 157 3.26 27.50 3.36
CA LYS A 157 1.82 27.49 3.07
C LYS A 157 1.41 26.23 2.30
N PRO A 158 0.14 25.78 2.41
CA PRO A 158 -0.37 24.71 1.55
C PRO A 158 -0.15 25.05 0.07
N PHE A 159 0.33 24.07 -0.69
CA PHE A 159 0.64 24.18 -2.11
C PHE A 159 0.09 22.97 -2.86
N ASP A 160 -0.07 23.10 -4.17
CA ASP A 160 -0.43 21.99 -5.04
C ASP A 160 0.80 21.13 -5.38
N PRO A 161 0.90 19.89 -4.87
CA PRO A 161 2.06 19.04 -5.11
C PRO A 161 2.25 18.69 -6.60
N GLN A 162 1.18 18.73 -7.41
CA GLN A 162 1.25 18.39 -8.83
C GLN A 162 2.15 19.36 -9.59
N ILE A 163 2.17 20.64 -9.19
CA ILE A 163 3.03 21.66 -9.80
C ILE A 163 4.51 21.29 -9.58
N ASN A 164 4.86 20.87 -8.36
CA ASN A 164 6.22 20.48 -8.01
C ASN A 164 6.63 19.20 -8.74
N ILE A 165 5.77 18.18 -8.75
CA ILE A 165 6.00 16.90 -9.46
C ILE A 165 6.24 17.16 -10.95
N THR A 166 5.32 17.88 -11.61
CA THR A 166 5.39 18.14 -13.06
C THR A 166 6.63 18.93 -13.44
N LYS A 167 7.02 19.93 -12.63
CA LYS A 167 8.22 20.74 -12.86
C LYS A 167 9.51 20.10 -12.33
N LYS A 168 9.44 18.90 -11.75
CA LYS A 168 10.56 18.22 -11.07
C LYS A 168 11.24 19.12 -10.03
N MET A 169 10.47 19.93 -9.33
CA MET A 169 10.95 20.77 -8.23
C MET A 169 10.75 20.03 -6.91
N PRO A 170 11.69 20.13 -5.96
CA PRO A 170 11.49 19.59 -4.62
C PRO A 170 10.29 20.25 -3.94
N PHE A 171 9.71 19.56 -2.96
CA PHE A 171 8.69 20.17 -2.11
C PHE A 171 9.32 21.26 -1.24
N PRO A 172 8.55 22.31 -0.86
CA PRO A 172 9.03 23.34 0.04
C PRO A 172 9.60 22.75 1.33
N TYR A 173 10.76 23.25 1.73
CA TYR A 173 11.48 22.86 2.94
C TYR A 173 11.88 24.11 3.73
N TYR A 174 12.24 23.92 5.00
CA TYR A 174 12.66 25.02 5.87
C TYR A 174 14.13 25.37 5.62
N GLU A 175 14.45 26.65 5.78
CA GLU A 175 15.84 27.13 5.74
C GLU A 175 16.58 26.75 7.04
N ASP A 176 17.92 26.69 7.00
CA ASP A 176 18.76 26.31 8.15
C ASP A 176 18.47 27.15 9.41
N GLN A 177 18.20 28.45 9.24
CA GLN A 177 17.85 29.33 10.36
C GLN A 177 16.52 28.94 11.01
N GLN A 178 15.55 28.52 10.20
CA GLN A 178 14.24 28.07 10.67
C GLN A 178 14.35 26.71 11.35
N LEU A 179 15.11 25.77 10.77
CA LEU A 179 15.39 24.46 11.38
C LEU A 179 16.09 24.62 12.74
N GLY A 180 17.11 25.49 12.81
CA GLY A 180 17.80 25.80 14.06
C GLY A 180 16.86 26.39 15.11
N ALA A 181 15.95 27.29 14.73
CA ALA A 181 14.96 27.85 15.65
C ALA A 181 13.93 26.82 16.13
N LEU A 182 13.46 25.94 15.24
CA LEU A 182 12.53 24.85 15.60
C LEU A 182 13.20 23.86 16.56
N SER A 183 14.41 23.40 16.25
CA SER A 183 15.18 22.49 17.12
C SER A 183 15.46 23.12 18.48
N TRP A 184 15.82 24.41 18.54
CA TRP A 184 16.05 25.12 19.81
C TRP A 184 14.82 25.15 20.72
N ILE A 185 13.63 25.35 20.14
CA ILE A 185 12.37 25.38 20.91
C ILE A 185 11.98 23.97 21.34
N LEU A 186 12.20 22.96 20.49
CA LEU A 186 11.99 21.56 20.86
C LEU A 186 12.87 21.17 22.06
N ASP A 187 14.17 21.49 22.00
CA ASP A 187 15.14 21.20 23.07
C ASP A 187 14.74 21.89 24.39
N TYR A 188 14.28 23.15 24.33
CA TYR A 188 13.78 23.88 25.49
C TYR A 188 12.63 23.14 26.20
N PHE A 189 11.58 22.74 25.46
CA PHE A 189 10.43 22.05 26.06
C PHE A 189 10.74 20.60 26.47
N HIS A 190 11.66 19.92 25.79
CA HIS A 190 12.15 18.61 26.22
C HIS A 190 12.89 18.69 27.55
N GLY A 191 13.69 19.73 27.78
CA GLY A 191 14.35 19.99 29.07
C GLY A 191 13.37 20.24 30.22
N ASN A 192 12.26 20.92 29.95
CA ASN A 192 11.24 21.27 30.95
C ASN A 192 10.16 20.18 31.17
N SER A 193 10.42 18.92 30.76
CA SER A 193 9.45 17.80 30.85
C SER A 193 8.12 17.99 30.10
N GLU A 194 8.02 19.00 29.22
CA GLU A 194 6.85 19.28 28.38
C GLU A 194 7.06 18.86 26.90
N GLY A 195 8.08 18.05 26.62
CA GLY A 195 8.45 17.64 25.26
C GLY A 195 7.30 17.02 24.44
N SER A 196 6.38 16.32 25.11
CA SER A 196 5.19 15.74 24.44
C SER A 196 4.27 16.81 23.86
N ILE A 197 4.09 17.94 24.54
CA ILE A 197 3.13 18.98 24.13
C ILE A 197 3.64 19.68 22.86
N ILE A 198 4.93 20.01 22.82
CA ILE A 198 5.52 20.66 21.64
C ILE A 198 5.59 19.70 20.45
N GLN A 199 5.84 18.40 20.70
CA GLN A 199 5.77 17.36 19.70
C GLN A 199 4.35 17.25 19.11
N ASP A 200 3.31 17.25 19.95
CA ASP A 200 1.92 17.19 19.49
C ASP A 200 1.57 18.41 18.61
N ILE A 201 2.09 19.59 18.93
CA ILE A 201 1.96 20.79 18.08
C ILE A 201 2.63 20.57 16.73
N LEU A 202 3.87 20.08 16.70
CA LEU A 202 4.59 19.78 15.47
C LEU A 202 3.80 18.78 14.62
N VAL A 203 3.41 17.65 15.20
CA VAL A 203 2.65 16.59 14.54
C VAL A 203 1.35 17.14 13.96
N GLY A 204 0.60 17.90 14.76
CA GLY A 204 -0.69 18.48 14.36
C GLY A 204 -0.56 19.44 13.19
N GLU A 205 0.37 20.40 13.25
CA GLU A 205 0.54 21.40 12.20
C GLU A 205 1.11 20.79 10.91
N ARG A 206 2.08 19.86 11.00
CA ARG A 206 2.63 19.16 9.83
C ARG A 206 1.60 18.27 9.15
N SER A 207 0.89 17.43 9.90
CA SER A 207 -0.17 16.56 9.35
C SER A 207 -1.25 17.39 8.66
N LYS A 208 -1.66 18.52 9.26
CA LYS A 208 -2.68 19.42 8.72
C LYS A 208 -2.22 20.11 7.43
N LEU A 209 -0.96 20.56 7.36
CA LEU A 209 -0.40 21.12 6.14
C LEU A 209 -0.46 20.10 5.00
N ILE A 210 0.04 18.89 5.25
CA ILE A 210 0.13 17.85 4.22
C ILE A 210 -1.27 17.45 3.75
N LEU A 211 -2.22 17.24 4.65
CA LEU A 211 -3.61 16.93 4.28
C LEU A 211 -4.24 18.02 3.41
N LYS A 212 -3.95 19.30 3.67
CA LYS A 212 -4.40 20.41 2.79
C LYS A 212 -3.74 20.36 1.42
N CYS A 213 -2.46 20.01 1.33
CA CYS A 213 -1.78 19.85 0.05
C CYS A 213 -2.35 18.66 -0.74
N MET A 214 -2.62 17.53 -0.09
CA MET A 214 -3.20 16.34 -0.73
C MET A 214 -4.64 16.58 -1.19
N ALA A 215 -5.39 17.45 -0.53
CA ALA A 215 -6.76 17.80 -0.92
C ALA A 215 -6.86 18.46 -2.31
N PHE A 216 -5.79 19.09 -2.82
CA PHE A 216 -5.76 19.59 -4.20
C PHE A 216 -5.82 18.46 -5.24
N LEU A 217 -5.29 17.27 -4.89
CA LEU A 217 -5.21 16.12 -5.79
C LEU A 217 -6.42 15.19 -5.66
N GLU A 218 -7.13 15.23 -4.53
CA GLU A 218 -8.22 14.30 -4.20
C GLU A 218 -9.33 14.24 -5.26
N PRO A 219 -9.82 15.35 -5.87
CA PRO A 219 -10.84 15.29 -6.91
C PRO A 219 -10.41 14.46 -8.13
N PHE A 220 -9.17 14.68 -8.59
CA PHE A 220 -8.60 13.97 -9.75
C PHE A 220 -8.31 12.51 -9.43
N ALA A 221 -7.92 12.22 -8.19
CA ALA A 221 -7.66 10.86 -7.76
C ALA A 221 -8.94 10.03 -7.58
N LYS A 222 -10.10 10.66 -7.35
CA LYS A 222 -11.42 9.98 -7.33
C LYS A 222 -11.98 9.69 -8.72
N GLU A 223 -11.49 10.39 -9.74
CA GLU A 223 -11.95 10.23 -11.12
C GLU A 223 -11.05 9.23 -11.86
N ILE A 224 -11.54 8.01 -12.06
CA ILE A 224 -10.78 6.94 -12.75
C ILE A 224 -10.69 7.21 -14.26
N SER A 225 -11.73 7.78 -14.85
CA SER A 225 -11.79 8.12 -16.28
C SER A 225 -12.64 9.37 -16.48
N THR A 226 -12.25 10.20 -17.44
CA THR A 226 -12.95 11.44 -17.82
C THR A 226 -14.35 11.19 -18.38
N ALA A 227 -14.61 9.99 -18.90
CA ALA A 227 -15.91 9.58 -19.41
C ALA A 227 -16.43 8.37 -18.63
N LYS A 228 -17.64 8.50 -18.06
CA LYS A 228 -18.26 7.49 -17.18
C LYS A 228 -18.26 6.05 -17.73
N ASN A 229 -18.33 5.91 -19.06
CA ASN A 229 -18.41 4.61 -19.74
C ASN A 229 -17.22 4.33 -20.67
N ALA A 230 -16.16 5.15 -20.63
CA ALA A 230 -14.96 4.86 -21.39
C ALA A 230 -14.11 3.81 -20.67
N PRO A 231 -13.47 2.87 -21.40
CA PRO A 231 -12.48 1.99 -20.83
C PRO A 231 -11.32 2.79 -20.23
N TYR A 232 -10.77 2.31 -19.11
CA TYR A 232 -9.58 2.89 -18.50
C TYR A 232 -8.39 2.86 -19.47
N GLU A 233 -7.64 3.96 -19.50
CA GLU A 233 -6.39 4.11 -20.23
C GLU A 233 -5.22 4.11 -19.26
N LYS A 234 -4.15 3.39 -19.60
CA LYS A 234 -2.99 3.22 -18.74
C LYS A 234 -2.38 4.57 -18.34
N GLY A 235 -2.18 4.78 -17.05
CA GLY A 235 -1.60 6.00 -16.48
C GLY A 235 -2.54 7.21 -16.44
N SER A 236 -3.81 7.07 -16.84
CA SER A 236 -4.75 8.20 -16.91
C SER A 236 -5.32 8.63 -15.55
N SER A 237 -5.25 7.78 -14.53
CA SER A 237 -5.81 8.07 -13.20
C SER A 237 -4.97 9.09 -12.42
N GLY A 238 -5.65 10.07 -11.81
CA GLY A 238 -5.03 11.02 -10.87
C GLY A 238 -4.51 10.36 -9.59
N MET A 239 -4.86 9.09 -9.34
CA MET A 239 -4.33 8.32 -8.21
C MET A 239 -2.82 8.15 -8.30
N ASN A 240 -2.24 8.05 -9.50
CA ASN A 240 -0.79 7.94 -9.68
C ASN A 240 -0.06 9.17 -9.13
N SER A 241 -0.57 10.36 -9.46
CA SER A 241 -0.06 11.63 -8.92
C SER A 241 -0.29 11.76 -7.41
N TYR A 242 -1.43 11.28 -6.90
CA TYR A 242 -1.69 11.25 -5.46
C TYR A 242 -0.69 10.36 -4.72
N THR A 243 -0.38 9.18 -5.26
CA THR A 243 0.63 8.27 -4.73
C THR A 243 2.02 8.90 -4.77
N GLU A 244 2.41 9.51 -5.89
CA GLU A 244 3.71 10.17 -6.02
C GLU A 244 3.88 11.32 -5.01
N ALA A 245 2.82 12.14 -4.83
CA ALA A 245 2.82 13.19 -3.81
C ALA A 245 2.96 12.62 -2.40
N LEU A 246 2.26 11.53 -2.07
CA LEU A 246 2.40 10.84 -0.79
C LEU A 246 3.84 10.36 -0.56
N LEU A 247 4.47 9.75 -1.56
CA LEU A 247 5.87 9.31 -1.46
C LEU A 247 6.82 10.49 -1.22
N GLY A 248 6.59 11.60 -1.92
CA GLY A 248 7.31 12.86 -1.71
C GLY A 248 7.18 13.38 -0.28
N PHE A 249 5.98 13.41 0.29
CA PHE A 249 5.77 13.83 1.67
C PHE A 249 6.38 12.86 2.69
N ILE A 250 6.31 11.54 2.46
CA ILE A 250 6.97 10.56 3.34
C ILE A 250 8.49 10.79 3.38
N ALA A 251 9.10 11.10 2.25
CA ALA A 251 10.53 11.42 2.18
C ALA A 251 10.83 12.76 2.88
N ASN A 252 10.04 13.80 2.58
CA ASN A 252 10.22 15.14 3.14
C ASN A 252 10.08 15.19 4.66
N GLU A 253 9.07 14.53 5.21
CA GLU A 253 8.86 14.49 6.66
C GLU A 253 9.89 13.62 7.37
N LYS A 254 10.42 12.58 6.70
CA LYS A 254 11.55 11.82 7.26
C LYS A 254 12.76 12.74 7.43
N SER A 255 13.12 13.51 6.40
CA SER A 255 14.23 14.47 6.49
C SER A 255 13.98 15.51 7.59
N LEU A 256 12.76 16.04 7.68
CA LEU A 256 12.40 17.02 8.71
C LEU A 256 12.57 16.46 10.12
N VAL A 257 12.07 15.24 10.37
CA VAL A 257 12.21 14.58 11.67
C VAL A 257 13.69 14.26 11.96
N ASP A 258 14.46 13.87 10.93
CA ASP A 258 15.88 13.60 11.10
C ASP A 258 16.69 14.83 11.53
N ASP A 259 16.36 15.99 10.97
CA ASP A 259 16.98 17.29 11.29
C ASP A 259 16.56 17.78 12.69
N LEU A 260 15.26 17.76 12.99
CA LEU A 260 14.72 18.33 14.24
C LEU A 260 15.00 17.47 15.48
N TYR A 261 15.03 16.15 15.33
CA TYR A 261 15.24 15.20 16.44
C TYR A 261 16.63 14.55 16.40
N SER A 262 17.63 15.25 15.89
CA SER A 262 19.02 14.75 15.78
C SER A 262 19.59 14.25 17.11
N GLN A 263 19.23 14.89 18.23
CA GLN A 263 19.62 14.52 19.59
C GLN A 263 18.71 13.45 20.22
N TYR A 264 17.56 13.15 19.62
CA TYR A 264 16.52 12.28 20.16
C TYR A 264 16.24 11.10 19.22
N THR A 265 17.27 10.32 18.89
CA THR A 265 17.18 9.24 17.90
C THR A 265 16.05 8.23 18.18
N GLU A 266 15.75 7.96 19.44
CA GLU A 266 14.69 7.01 19.85
C GLU A 266 13.28 7.53 19.56
N SER A 267 13.05 8.85 19.54
CA SER A 267 11.72 9.42 19.28
C SER A 267 11.41 9.58 17.79
N LYS A 268 12.42 9.61 16.92
CA LYS A 268 12.27 9.82 15.48
C LYS A 268 11.22 8.90 14.82
N PRO A 269 11.24 7.56 15.04
CA PRO A 269 10.26 6.67 14.41
C PRO A 269 8.83 7.00 14.83
N HIS A 270 8.65 7.33 16.11
CA HIS A 270 7.36 7.64 16.70
C HIS A 270 6.78 8.95 16.17
N VAL A 271 7.57 10.02 16.16
CA VAL A 271 7.15 11.34 15.64
C VAL A 271 6.74 11.23 14.16
N LEU A 272 7.59 10.57 13.35
CA LEU A 272 7.29 10.37 11.93
C LEU A 272 6.02 9.55 11.73
N SER A 273 5.83 8.50 12.54
CA SER A 273 4.62 7.66 12.52
C SER A 273 3.35 8.46 12.83
N GLN A 274 3.40 9.34 13.83
CA GLN A 274 2.29 10.20 14.19
C GLN A 274 1.95 11.22 13.09
N ILE A 275 2.95 11.82 12.42
CA ILE A 275 2.74 12.74 11.29
C ILE A 275 2.09 12.01 10.10
N LEU A 276 2.56 10.80 9.79
CA LEU A 276 2.14 10.09 8.59
C LEU A 276 0.84 9.29 8.75
N SER A 277 0.45 8.90 9.96
CA SER A 277 -0.74 8.08 10.21
C SER A 277 -2.05 8.68 9.65
N PRO A 278 -2.38 9.97 9.87
CA PRO A 278 -3.57 10.59 9.27
C PRO A 278 -3.53 10.58 7.74
N LEU A 279 -2.35 10.80 7.17
CA LEU A 279 -2.12 10.84 5.74
C LEU A 279 -2.29 9.46 5.09
N ILE A 280 -1.72 8.41 5.70
CA ILE A 280 -1.88 7.02 5.24
C ILE A 280 -3.33 6.56 5.39
N SER A 281 -4.03 6.98 6.44
CA SER A 281 -5.46 6.72 6.60
C SER A 281 -6.28 7.38 5.48
N ALA A 282 -5.99 8.63 5.13
CA ALA A 282 -6.65 9.33 4.02
C ALA A 282 -6.38 8.63 2.67
N TYR A 283 -5.12 8.25 2.42
CA TYR A 283 -4.75 7.47 1.24
C TYR A 283 -5.51 6.14 1.15
N ALA A 284 -5.54 5.36 2.24
CA ALA A 284 -6.23 4.07 2.26
C ALA A 284 -7.76 4.21 2.01
N LYS A 285 -8.39 5.25 2.55
CA LYS A 285 -9.81 5.55 2.29
C LYS A 285 -10.07 5.87 0.83
N LEU A 286 -9.23 6.72 0.23
CA LEU A 286 -9.33 7.08 -1.18
C LEU A 286 -9.08 5.87 -2.10
N PHE A 287 -8.06 5.06 -1.77
CA PHE A 287 -7.75 3.80 -2.43
C PHE A 287 -8.95 2.85 -2.40
N GLY A 288 -9.56 2.64 -1.23
CA GLY A 288 -10.75 1.81 -1.06
C GLY A 288 -11.96 2.32 -1.84
N ALA A 289 -12.16 3.64 -1.91
CA ALA A 289 -13.22 4.25 -2.72
C ALA A 289 -13.03 3.95 -4.22
N ASN A 290 -11.81 4.13 -4.74
CA ASN A 290 -11.46 3.77 -6.12
C ASN A 290 -11.67 2.28 -6.39
N LEU A 291 -11.22 1.41 -5.48
CA LEU A 291 -11.37 -0.03 -5.63
C LEU A 291 -12.85 -0.45 -5.66
N LYS A 292 -13.72 0.21 -4.89
CA LYS A 292 -15.17 -0.01 -4.94
C LYS A 292 -15.75 0.35 -6.31
N ILE A 293 -15.30 1.43 -6.94
CA ILE A 293 -15.71 1.80 -8.30
C ILE A 293 -15.22 0.77 -9.31
N VAL A 294 -13.96 0.32 -9.20
CA VAL A 294 -13.41 -0.76 -10.05
C VAL A 294 -14.27 -2.03 -9.94
N ARG A 295 -14.60 -2.47 -8.72
CA ARG A 295 -15.48 -3.64 -8.48
C ARG A 295 -16.86 -3.48 -9.13
N SER A 296 -17.39 -2.26 -9.19
CA SER A 296 -18.70 -2.00 -9.81
C SER A 296 -18.71 -2.04 -11.34
N ASN A 297 -17.54 -1.87 -11.98
CA ASN A 297 -17.39 -1.89 -13.43
C ASN A 297 -16.03 -2.46 -13.83
N LEU A 298 -15.84 -3.77 -13.62
CA LEU A 298 -14.63 -4.50 -14.00
C LEU A 298 -14.37 -4.47 -15.51
N GLU A 299 -15.43 -4.36 -16.31
CA GLU A 299 -15.34 -4.25 -17.77
C GLU A 299 -14.52 -3.03 -18.18
N ASN A 300 -14.86 -1.84 -17.69
CA ASN A 300 -14.15 -0.62 -18.10
C ASN A 300 -12.94 -0.31 -17.21
N PHE A 301 -13.05 -0.53 -15.90
CA PHE A 301 -12.07 -0.05 -14.93
C PHE A 301 -11.20 -1.16 -14.34
N GLY A 302 -11.44 -2.43 -14.69
CA GLY A 302 -10.71 -3.57 -14.13
C GLY A 302 -9.18 -3.40 -14.21
N PHE A 303 -8.66 -3.00 -15.36
CA PHE A 303 -7.21 -2.85 -15.56
C PHE A 303 -6.55 -1.79 -14.66
N PHE A 304 -7.30 -0.82 -14.16
CA PHE A 304 -6.78 0.14 -13.18
C PHE A 304 -6.33 -0.54 -11.89
N SER A 305 -6.85 -1.72 -11.55
CA SER A 305 -6.43 -2.46 -10.36
C SER A 305 -4.94 -2.85 -10.40
N PHE A 306 -4.35 -3.04 -11.59
CA PHE A 306 -2.92 -3.30 -11.73
C PHE A 306 -2.08 -2.09 -11.30
N GLU A 307 -2.48 -0.88 -11.65
CA GLU A 307 -1.79 0.35 -11.21
C GLU A 307 -2.01 0.64 -9.72
N LEU A 308 -3.18 0.27 -9.19
CA LEU A 308 -3.43 0.31 -7.75
C LEU A 308 -2.50 -0.65 -6.99
N VAL A 309 -2.20 -1.84 -7.55
CA VAL A 309 -1.21 -2.78 -6.97
C VAL A 309 0.18 -2.17 -6.96
N GLU A 310 0.60 -1.51 -8.04
CA GLU A 310 1.89 -0.81 -8.10
C GLU A 310 1.94 0.33 -7.06
N SER A 311 0.90 1.16 -7.01
CA SER A 311 0.78 2.28 -6.08
C SER A 311 0.87 1.87 -4.61
N ILE A 312 0.11 0.84 -4.19
CA ILE A 312 0.14 0.38 -2.80
C ILE A 312 1.50 -0.24 -2.44
N ASN A 313 2.16 -0.91 -3.39
CA ASN A 313 3.48 -1.50 -3.19
C ASN A 313 4.56 -0.44 -3.02
N ASP A 314 4.51 0.64 -3.79
CA ASP A 314 5.46 1.76 -3.65
C ASP A 314 5.33 2.45 -2.28
N VAL A 315 4.09 2.68 -1.82
CA VAL A 315 3.83 3.22 -0.47
C VAL A 315 4.39 2.27 0.59
N LYS A 316 4.10 0.97 0.51
CA LYS A 316 4.64 -0.02 1.47
C LYS A 316 6.16 -0.10 1.45
N LYS A 317 6.77 -0.01 0.26
CA LYS A 317 8.23 0.03 0.11
C LYS A 317 8.82 1.25 0.80
N SER A 318 8.19 2.42 0.68
CA SER A 318 8.59 3.65 1.37
C SER A 318 8.45 3.58 2.90
N LEU A 319 7.57 2.71 3.40
CA LEU A 319 7.34 2.48 4.84
C LEU A 319 8.11 1.30 5.42
N ARG A 320 8.88 0.54 4.62
CA ARG A 320 9.64 -0.63 5.08
C ARG A 320 10.67 -0.23 6.15
N GLY A 321 10.72 -1.00 7.24
CA GLY A 321 11.61 -0.75 8.38
C GLY A 321 11.15 0.38 9.31
N LYS A 322 9.95 0.93 9.11
CA LYS A 322 9.35 1.98 9.96
C LYS A 322 8.16 1.42 10.75
N GLU A 323 7.73 2.12 11.80
CA GLU A 323 6.60 1.71 12.65
C GLU A 323 5.31 1.42 11.86
N LEU A 324 5.06 2.17 10.79
CA LEU A 324 3.87 2.02 9.94
C LEU A 324 3.97 0.93 8.87
N GLN A 325 5.03 0.12 8.85
CA GLN A 325 5.20 -0.97 7.87
C GLN A 325 4.01 -1.95 7.88
N ASN A 326 3.46 -2.23 9.05
CA ASN A 326 2.37 -3.17 9.26
C ASN A 326 1.04 -2.46 9.55
N TYR A 327 0.84 -1.26 9.00
CA TYR A 327 -0.40 -0.52 9.21
C TYR A 327 -1.59 -1.28 8.60
N ASN A 328 -2.54 -1.70 9.44
CA ASN A 328 -3.65 -2.60 9.08
C ASN A 328 -4.42 -2.14 7.83
N LEU A 329 -4.74 -0.85 7.73
CA LEU A 329 -5.49 -0.32 6.57
C LEU A 329 -4.75 -0.53 5.23
N LEU A 330 -3.41 -0.50 5.22
CA LEU A 330 -2.64 -0.76 4.01
C LEU A 330 -2.59 -2.27 3.69
N GLN A 331 -2.59 -3.12 4.72
CA GLN A 331 -2.66 -4.57 4.55
C GLN A 331 -4.01 -4.96 3.94
N ASP A 332 -5.10 -4.41 4.48
CA ASP A 332 -6.46 -4.60 3.95
C ASP A 332 -6.54 -4.14 2.48
N CYS A 333 -6.05 -2.93 2.18
CA CYS A 333 -6.01 -2.43 0.79
C CYS A 333 -5.22 -3.36 -0.14
N THR A 334 -4.09 -3.91 0.33
CA THR A 334 -3.26 -4.86 -0.44
C THR A 334 -4.03 -6.15 -0.75
N GLN A 335 -4.72 -6.71 0.25
CA GLN A 335 -5.48 -7.95 0.08
C GLN A 335 -6.69 -7.73 -0.85
N GLU A 336 -7.41 -6.64 -0.65
CA GLU A 336 -8.59 -6.29 -1.42
C GLU A 336 -8.24 -6.05 -2.90
N VAL A 337 -7.19 -5.28 -3.21
CA VAL A 337 -6.80 -5.04 -4.61
C VAL A 337 -6.28 -6.30 -5.29
N ARG A 338 -5.61 -7.18 -4.54
CA ARG A 338 -5.14 -8.47 -5.04
C ARG A 338 -6.33 -9.34 -5.49
N GLN A 339 -7.37 -9.44 -4.66
CA GLN A 339 -8.58 -10.19 -5.01
C GLN A 339 -9.26 -9.64 -6.27
N VAL A 340 -9.37 -8.31 -6.39
CA VAL A 340 -9.96 -7.68 -7.59
C VAL A 340 -9.11 -7.94 -8.83
N THR A 341 -7.79 -7.85 -8.70
CA THR A 341 -6.89 -8.08 -9.82
C THR A 341 -6.92 -9.54 -10.27
N GLN A 342 -7.00 -10.48 -9.33
CA GLN A 342 -7.15 -11.90 -9.61
C GLN A 342 -8.51 -12.25 -10.22
N SER A 343 -9.59 -11.54 -9.85
CA SER A 343 -10.91 -11.80 -10.44
C SER A 343 -11.00 -11.40 -11.91
N LEU A 344 -10.11 -10.53 -12.41
CA LEU A 344 -10.05 -10.15 -13.83
C LEU A 344 -9.81 -11.33 -14.76
N PHE A 345 -9.07 -12.36 -14.33
CA PHE A 345 -8.82 -13.54 -15.15
C PHE A 345 -10.11 -14.33 -15.38
N ARG A 346 -10.92 -14.51 -14.32
CA ARG A 346 -12.23 -15.14 -14.42
C ARG A 346 -13.22 -14.28 -15.22
N ASP A 347 -13.23 -12.97 -14.97
CA ASP A 347 -14.05 -12.01 -15.72
C ASP A 347 -13.75 -12.07 -17.23
N ALA A 348 -12.48 -12.21 -17.61
CA ALA A 348 -12.09 -12.35 -19.02
C ALA A 348 -12.70 -13.61 -19.66
N ILE A 349 -12.63 -14.77 -19.00
CA ILE A 349 -13.23 -16.02 -19.48
C ILE A 349 -14.76 -15.88 -19.59
N ASP A 350 -15.41 -15.35 -18.56
CA ASP A 350 -16.87 -15.17 -18.54
C ASP A 350 -17.32 -14.19 -19.63
N ARG A 351 -16.54 -13.12 -19.89
CA ARG A 351 -16.76 -12.18 -20.99
C ARG A 351 -16.68 -12.85 -22.36
N ILE A 352 -15.66 -13.67 -22.58
CA ILE A 352 -15.48 -14.42 -23.84
C ILE A 352 -16.71 -15.30 -24.10
N ILE A 353 -17.16 -16.04 -23.08
CA ILE A 353 -18.34 -16.90 -23.16
C ILE A 353 -19.58 -16.08 -23.48
N LYS A 354 -19.80 -14.96 -22.78
CA LYS A 354 -20.96 -14.07 -23.00
C LYS A 354 -20.99 -13.51 -24.43
N LYS A 355 -19.86 -12.98 -24.91
CA LYS A 355 -19.72 -12.40 -26.26
C LYS A 355 -19.83 -13.46 -27.36
N ALA A 356 -19.27 -14.65 -27.18
CA ALA A 356 -19.44 -15.74 -28.13
C ALA A 356 -20.91 -16.20 -28.21
N ASN A 357 -21.60 -16.28 -27.06
CA ASN A 357 -23.00 -16.71 -27.02
C ASN A 357 -23.99 -15.68 -27.55
N SER A 358 -23.62 -14.39 -27.63
CA SER A 358 -24.47 -13.33 -28.17
C SER A 358 -24.55 -13.29 -29.70
N ILE A 359 -23.74 -14.09 -30.42
CA ILE A 359 -23.78 -14.16 -31.89
C ILE A 359 -25.11 -14.81 -32.34
N SER A 360 -26.02 -14.05 -32.95
CA SER A 360 -27.33 -14.57 -33.35
C SER A 360 -27.26 -15.52 -34.55
N THR A 361 -26.45 -15.18 -35.55
CA THR A 361 -26.29 -15.95 -36.79
C THR A 361 -24.82 -16.07 -37.15
N ILE A 362 -24.41 -17.23 -37.67
CA ILE A 362 -23.07 -17.38 -38.26
C ILE A 362 -23.00 -16.46 -39.48
N PRO A 363 -21.95 -15.63 -39.62
CA PRO A 363 -21.76 -14.77 -40.78
C PRO A 363 -21.87 -15.58 -42.09
N SER A 364 -22.56 -15.05 -43.10
CA SER A 364 -22.76 -15.75 -44.39
C SER A 364 -21.45 -16.03 -45.11
N ASN A 365 -20.46 -15.15 -44.95
CA ASN A 365 -19.09 -15.32 -45.41
C ASN A 365 -18.18 -16.10 -44.44
N ASN A 366 -18.72 -16.56 -43.31
CA ASN A 366 -17.99 -17.16 -42.18
C ASN A 366 -16.78 -16.31 -41.71
N GLY A 367 -16.90 -14.98 -41.81
CA GLY A 367 -15.87 -14.04 -41.41
C GLY A 367 -15.62 -13.98 -39.90
N VAL A 368 -14.63 -13.18 -39.52
CA VAL A 368 -14.27 -12.92 -38.12
C VAL A 368 -15.45 -12.33 -37.35
N THR A 369 -15.63 -12.81 -36.13
CA THR A 369 -16.69 -12.35 -35.22
C THR A 369 -16.27 -11.18 -34.33
N GLU A 370 -17.23 -10.37 -33.89
CA GLU A 370 -17.00 -9.33 -32.88
C GLU A 370 -16.42 -9.93 -31.59
N ALA A 371 -16.87 -11.13 -31.21
CA ALA A 371 -16.34 -11.85 -30.04
C ALA A 371 -14.84 -12.09 -30.15
N THR A 372 -14.34 -12.47 -31.33
CA THR A 372 -12.90 -12.66 -31.54
C THR A 372 -12.13 -11.34 -31.45
N VAL A 373 -12.65 -10.27 -32.04
CA VAL A 373 -12.03 -8.94 -31.97
C VAL A 373 -11.98 -8.43 -30.52
N ASP A 374 -13.09 -8.58 -29.77
CA ASP A 374 -13.20 -8.19 -28.37
C ASP A 374 -12.23 -8.99 -27.48
N THR A 375 -12.20 -10.32 -27.61
CA THR A 375 -11.26 -11.19 -26.88
C THR A 375 -9.82 -10.78 -27.11
N MET A 376 -9.42 -10.59 -28.37
CA MET A 376 -8.04 -10.23 -28.69
C MET A 376 -7.68 -8.82 -28.27
N SER A 377 -8.62 -7.88 -28.35
CA SER A 377 -8.46 -6.53 -27.79
C SER A 377 -8.24 -6.58 -26.27
N ARG A 378 -9.02 -7.41 -25.56
CA ARG A 378 -8.88 -7.60 -24.11
C ARG A 378 -7.54 -8.26 -23.74
N LEU A 379 -7.13 -9.31 -24.44
CA LEU A 379 -5.85 -9.99 -24.22
C LEU A 379 -4.66 -9.06 -24.46
N ARG A 380 -4.73 -8.21 -25.49
CA ARG A 380 -3.72 -7.16 -25.72
C ARG A 380 -3.63 -6.20 -24.53
N LYS A 381 -4.76 -5.78 -23.95
CA LYS A 381 -4.74 -4.98 -22.72
C LYS A 381 -4.07 -5.71 -21.57
N PHE A 382 -4.32 -7.01 -21.35
CA PHE A 382 -3.56 -7.79 -20.35
C PHE A 382 -2.05 -7.75 -20.62
N SER A 383 -1.63 -7.84 -21.88
CA SER A 383 -0.21 -7.80 -22.24
C SER A 383 0.49 -6.47 -21.89
N GLU A 384 -0.24 -5.35 -21.92
CA GLU A 384 0.27 -4.03 -21.50
C GLU A 384 0.57 -3.95 -19.99
N TYR A 385 -0.02 -4.86 -19.19
CA TYR A 385 0.17 -4.97 -17.74
C TYR A 385 0.89 -6.29 -17.37
N LYS A 386 1.83 -6.77 -18.19
CA LYS A 386 2.54 -8.05 -17.99
C LYS A 386 3.06 -8.24 -16.55
N ASN A 387 3.78 -7.26 -16.00
CA ASN A 387 4.33 -7.36 -14.64
C ASN A 387 3.23 -7.44 -13.57
N GLY A 388 2.17 -6.64 -13.73
CA GLY A 388 0.99 -6.70 -12.86
C GLY A 388 0.28 -8.07 -12.96
N CYS A 389 0.19 -8.64 -14.15
CA CYS A 389 -0.36 -9.98 -14.35
C CYS A 389 0.48 -11.03 -13.63
N LEU A 390 1.81 -11.00 -13.79
CA LEU A 390 2.73 -11.92 -13.10
C LEU A 390 2.64 -11.79 -11.57
N GLY A 391 2.48 -10.57 -11.04
CA GLY A 391 2.24 -10.36 -9.61
C GLY A 391 0.89 -10.91 -9.14
N ALA A 392 -0.16 -10.80 -9.96
CA ALA A 392 -1.47 -11.36 -9.66
C ALA A 392 -1.52 -12.90 -9.75
N MET A 393 -0.58 -13.49 -10.49
CA MET A 393 -0.41 -14.95 -10.61
C MET A 393 0.17 -15.60 -9.33
N ASP A 394 0.63 -14.81 -8.37
CA ASP A 394 1.03 -15.35 -7.07
C ASP A 394 -0.20 -15.95 -6.35
N ASN A 395 -0.07 -17.18 -5.84
CA ASN A 395 -1.14 -17.96 -5.18
C ASN A 395 -2.46 -18.10 -5.97
N ILE A 396 -2.43 -17.96 -7.29
CA ILE A 396 -3.56 -18.35 -8.14
C ILE A 396 -3.24 -19.70 -8.80
N THR A 397 -4.25 -20.52 -9.03
CA THR A 397 -4.14 -21.72 -9.84
C THR A 397 -5.01 -21.59 -11.08
N ARG A 398 -4.76 -22.48 -12.05
CA ARG A 398 -5.54 -22.52 -13.29
C ARG A 398 -7.05 -22.65 -13.03
N GLU A 399 -7.44 -23.37 -11.98
CA GLU A 399 -8.85 -23.61 -11.63
C GLU A 399 -9.62 -22.32 -11.29
N ASN A 400 -8.91 -21.25 -10.87
CA ASN A 400 -9.56 -20.02 -10.43
C ASN A 400 -10.23 -19.24 -11.58
N TRP A 401 -9.73 -19.32 -12.81
CA TRP A 401 -10.33 -18.63 -13.96
C TRP A 401 -11.14 -19.54 -14.88
N LEU A 402 -10.95 -20.85 -14.82
CA LEU A 402 -11.70 -21.78 -15.66
C LEU A 402 -13.21 -21.68 -15.36
N PRO A 403 -14.07 -21.89 -16.38
CA PRO A 403 -15.50 -21.79 -16.21
C PRO A 403 -16.02 -22.95 -15.35
N SER A 404 -17.14 -22.75 -14.66
CA SER A 404 -17.72 -23.76 -13.76
C SER A 404 -18.14 -25.06 -14.47
N ASN A 405 -18.44 -25.00 -15.76
CA ASN A 405 -18.77 -26.15 -16.60
C ASN A 405 -17.57 -26.64 -17.43
N TYR A 406 -16.34 -26.49 -16.90
CA TYR A 406 -15.11 -26.94 -17.53
C TYR A 406 -15.16 -28.41 -17.96
N LYS A 407 -14.69 -28.69 -19.19
CA LYS A 407 -14.50 -30.03 -19.72
C LYS A 407 -13.11 -30.12 -20.33
N GLU A 408 -12.28 -31.03 -19.84
CA GLU A 408 -10.86 -31.17 -20.25
C GLU A 408 -10.70 -31.27 -21.78
N LYS A 409 -11.56 -32.04 -22.46
CA LYS A 409 -11.53 -32.21 -23.92
C LYS A 409 -11.65 -30.91 -24.73
N GLU A 410 -12.22 -29.86 -24.14
CA GLU A 410 -12.44 -28.57 -24.81
C GLU A 410 -11.14 -27.77 -24.92
N TYR A 411 -10.16 -28.02 -24.05
CA TYR A 411 -8.91 -27.27 -23.96
C TYR A 411 -7.76 -28.01 -24.65
N THR A 412 -6.69 -27.29 -24.96
CA THR A 412 -5.50 -27.81 -25.67
C THR A 412 -4.31 -28.07 -24.76
N LEU A 413 -4.45 -27.82 -23.47
CA LEU A 413 -3.44 -28.17 -22.47
C LEU A 413 -3.28 -29.70 -22.43
N GLN A 414 -2.05 -30.17 -22.57
CA GLN A 414 -1.69 -31.56 -22.35
C GLN A 414 -1.09 -31.65 -20.94
N ASN A 415 -1.32 -32.75 -20.20
CA ASN A 415 -0.86 -32.95 -18.81
C ASN A 415 0.67 -33.13 -18.68
N GLU A 416 1.45 -32.48 -19.55
CA GLU A 416 2.90 -32.49 -19.48
C GLU A 416 3.38 -31.77 -18.20
N ALA A 417 4.58 -32.12 -17.75
CA ALA A 417 5.22 -31.62 -16.53
C ALA A 417 5.59 -30.13 -16.66
N LEU A 418 4.59 -29.27 -16.81
CA LEU A 418 4.73 -27.83 -16.79
C LEU A 418 5.13 -27.39 -15.39
N ASN A 419 6.12 -26.50 -15.32
CA ASN A 419 6.50 -25.89 -14.07
C ASN A 419 5.44 -24.85 -13.65
N TRP A 420 4.43 -25.29 -12.89
CA TRP A 420 3.35 -24.42 -12.42
C TRP A 420 3.79 -23.36 -11.40
N GLU A 421 5.00 -23.48 -10.86
CA GLU A 421 5.60 -22.44 -10.00
C GLU A 421 6.11 -21.25 -10.83
N ASP A 422 6.32 -21.41 -12.14
CA ASP A 422 6.68 -20.30 -13.02
C ASP A 422 5.44 -19.50 -13.43
N HIS A 423 5.32 -18.29 -12.89
CA HIS A 423 4.23 -17.36 -13.19
C HIS A 423 4.12 -17.04 -14.70
N ASN A 424 5.20 -17.14 -15.48
CA ASN A 424 5.13 -16.95 -16.94
C ASN A 424 4.41 -18.11 -17.62
N VAL A 425 4.65 -19.34 -17.18
CA VAL A 425 3.97 -20.55 -17.68
C VAL A 425 2.48 -20.45 -17.35
N LEU A 426 2.15 -20.03 -16.14
CA LEU A 426 0.77 -19.87 -15.69
C LEU A 426 0.03 -18.79 -16.48
N LEU A 427 0.68 -17.65 -16.75
CA LEU A 427 0.13 -16.58 -17.58
C LEU A 427 -0.02 -16.98 -19.05
N SER A 428 0.93 -17.71 -19.63
CA SER A 428 0.82 -18.32 -20.96
C SER A 428 -0.38 -19.27 -21.04
N CYS A 429 -0.58 -20.07 -19.98
CA CYS A 429 -1.69 -20.99 -19.86
C CYS A 429 -3.04 -20.25 -19.84
N PHE A 430 -3.15 -19.16 -19.08
CA PHE A 430 -4.34 -18.31 -19.06
C PHE A 430 -4.69 -17.75 -20.45
N ILE A 431 -3.71 -17.18 -21.17
CA ILE A 431 -3.94 -16.63 -22.51
C ILE A 431 -4.41 -17.73 -23.47
N SER A 432 -3.76 -18.90 -23.40
CA SER A 432 -4.12 -20.05 -24.22
C SER A 432 -5.51 -20.60 -23.87
N ASP A 433 -5.89 -20.63 -22.59
CA ASP A 433 -7.23 -21.01 -22.13
C ASP A 433 -8.30 -20.01 -22.62
N CYS A 434 -7.99 -18.72 -22.70
CA CYS A 434 -8.88 -17.72 -23.30
C CYS A 434 -9.14 -18.00 -24.79
N ILE A 435 -8.09 -18.36 -25.54
CA ILE A 435 -8.20 -18.69 -26.96
C ILE A 435 -8.99 -19.99 -27.17
N ASP A 436 -8.71 -21.03 -26.36
CA ASP A 436 -9.48 -22.27 -26.37
C ASP A 436 -10.97 -22.00 -26.07
N THR A 437 -11.25 -21.22 -25.02
CA THR A 437 -12.60 -20.83 -24.61
C THR A 437 -13.34 -20.11 -25.73
N LEU A 438 -12.67 -19.18 -26.42
CA LEU A 438 -13.23 -18.48 -27.57
C LEU A 438 -13.60 -19.47 -28.68
N ALA A 439 -12.65 -20.30 -29.12
CA ALA A 439 -12.87 -21.23 -30.22
C ALA A 439 -14.01 -22.22 -29.92
N VAL A 440 -14.02 -22.80 -28.72
CA VAL A 440 -15.02 -23.78 -28.31
C VAL A 440 -16.41 -23.16 -28.17
N ASN A 441 -16.54 -21.94 -27.65
CA ASN A 441 -17.85 -21.30 -27.52
C ASN A 441 -18.37 -20.80 -28.87
N LEU A 442 -17.51 -20.32 -29.77
CA LEU A 442 -17.88 -20.05 -31.16
C LEU A 442 -18.34 -21.33 -31.86
N GLU A 443 -17.65 -22.45 -31.64
CA GLU A 443 -18.05 -23.74 -32.18
C GLU A 443 -19.42 -24.18 -31.63
N ARG A 444 -19.59 -24.09 -30.31
CA ARG A 444 -20.86 -24.42 -29.63
C ARG A 444 -22.00 -23.61 -30.21
N LYS A 445 -21.79 -22.30 -30.36
CA LYS A 445 -22.81 -21.40 -30.90
C LYS A 445 -23.11 -21.70 -32.37
N ALA A 446 -22.08 -22.03 -33.15
CA ALA A 446 -22.25 -22.44 -34.54
C ALA A 446 -23.04 -23.74 -34.67
N GLN A 447 -22.79 -24.74 -33.81
CA GLN A 447 -23.55 -25.98 -33.76
C GLN A 447 -25.02 -25.72 -33.41
N ILE A 448 -25.30 -24.87 -32.40
CA ILE A 448 -26.68 -24.49 -32.04
C ILE A 448 -27.40 -23.81 -33.22
N ALA A 449 -26.71 -22.91 -33.93
CA ALA A 449 -27.30 -22.18 -35.05
C ALA A 449 -27.58 -23.07 -36.28
N LEU A 450 -26.69 -24.04 -36.56
CA LEU A 450 -26.80 -24.92 -37.72
C LEU A 450 -27.64 -26.18 -37.44
N MET A 451 -27.70 -26.61 -36.18
CA MET A 451 -28.33 -27.85 -35.74
C MET A 451 -29.13 -27.61 -34.45
N PRO A 452 -30.22 -26.82 -34.50
CA PRO A 452 -30.92 -26.35 -33.28
C PRO A 452 -31.57 -27.46 -32.45
N ASN A 453 -31.91 -28.60 -33.06
CA ASN A 453 -32.57 -29.73 -32.40
C ASN A 453 -31.59 -30.78 -31.87
N GLN A 454 -30.31 -30.43 -31.75
CA GLN A 454 -29.25 -31.38 -31.41
C GLN A 454 -28.29 -30.78 -30.39
N GLU A 455 -27.97 -31.57 -29.36
CA GLU A 455 -27.00 -31.15 -28.36
C GLU A 455 -25.61 -30.96 -28.99
N PRO A 456 -24.94 -29.83 -28.75
CA PRO A 456 -23.60 -29.58 -29.29
C PRO A 456 -22.55 -30.56 -28.75
N ASP A 457 -21.83 -31.22 -29.64
CA ASP A 457 -20.65 -32.03 -29.31
C ASP A 457 -19.40 -31.32 -29.83
N VAL A 458 -18.91 -30.39 -29.02
CA VAL A 458 -17.77 -29.53 -29.35
C VAL A 458 -16.43 -30.23 -29.09
N ALA A 459 -15.36 -29.70 -29.71
CA ALA A 459 -14.01 -30.24 -29.64
C ALA A 459 -13.89 -31.72 -30.07
N ASN A 460 -14.80 -32.18 -30.93
CA ASN A 460 -14.83 -33.54 -31.47
C ASN A 460 -14.95 -33.51 -33.01
N PRO A 461 -13.82 -33.51 -33.74
CA PRO A 461 -13.82 -33.52 -35.21
C PRO A 461 -14.52 -34.73 -35.83
N ASN A 462 -14.56 -35.86 -35.12
CA ASN A 462 -15.12 -37.12 -35.61
C ASN A 462 -16.58 -37.32 -35.17
N SER A 463 -17.23 -36.30 -34.58
CA SER A 463 -18.59 -36.44 -34.09
C SER A 463 -19.56 -36.77 -35.22
N SER A 464 -20.16 -37.96 -35.20
CA SER A 464 -21.22 -38.35 -36.16
C SER A 464 -22.47 -37.49 -36.02
N LYS A 465 -22.62 -36.82 -34.87
CA LYS A 465 -23.69 -35.87 -34.58
C LYS A 465 -23.55 -34.61 -35.43
N ASN A 466 -22.33 -34.20 -35.79
CA ASN A 466 -22.09 -32.95 -36.51
C ASN A 466 -22.17 -33.17 -38.03
N LYS A 467 -23.22 -32.65 -38.68
CA LYS A 467 -23.42 -32.72 -40.14
C LYS A 467 -22.79 -31.54 -40.91
N HIS A 468 -22.27 -30.54 -40.19
CA HIS A 468 -21.73 -29.31 -40.76
C HIS A 468 -20.26 -29.08 -40.37
N LYS A 469 -19.49 -30.18 -40.19
CA LYS A 469 -18.10 -30.14 -39.72
C LYS A 469 -17.23 -29.20 -40.54
N GLN A 470 -17.25 -29.30 -41.88
CA GLN A 470 -16.48 -28.40 -42.74
C GLN A 470 -16.86 -26.93 -42.54
N ARG A 471 -18.15 -26.61 -42.50
CA ARG A 471 -18.59 -25.22 -42.33
C ARG A 471 -18.11 -24.64 -40.98
N ILE A 472 -18.24 -25.44 -39.92
CA ILE A 472 -17.81 -25.07 -38.57
C ILE A 472 -16.28 -24.95 -38.53
N GLY A 473 -15.55 -25.92 -39.08
CA GLY A 473 -14.08 -25.90 -39.16
C GLY A 473 -13.58 -24.65 -39.87
N PHE A 474 -14.15 -24.32 -41.04
CA PHE A 474 -13.80 -23.12 -41.79
C PHE A 474 -14.06 -21.85 -40.98
N PHE A 475 -15.25 -21.74 -40.38
CA PHE A 475 -15.61 -20.58 -39.56
C PHE A 475 -14.63 -20.35 -38.39
N ILE A 476 -14.27 -21.40 -37.65
CA ILE A 476 -13.33 -21.25 -36.54
C ILE A 476 -11.91 -20.94 -37.04
N LEU A 477 -11.46 -21.58 -38.12
CA LEU A 477 -10.15 -21.28 -38.72
C LEU A 477 -10.02 -19.82 -39.14
N MET A 478 -11.06 -19.22 -39.72
CA MET A 478 -11.03 -17.79 -40.08
C MET A 478 -10.85 -16.88 -38.86
N ASN A 479 -11.46 -17.24 -37.72
CA ASN A 479 -11.28 -16.50 -36.47
C ASN A 479 -9.87 -16.74 -35.89
N LEU A 480 -9.36 -17.99 -35.93
CA LEU A 480 -8.02 -18.33 -35.47
C LEU A 480 -6.91 -17.67 -36.30
N THR A 481 -7.09 -17.51 -37.62
CA THR A 481 -6.13 -16.77 -38.45
C THR A 481 -5.99 -15.31 -37.99
N LEU A 482 -7.08 -14.66 -37.57
CA LEU A 482 -6.96 -13.33 -36.98
C LEU A 482 -6.26 -13.37 -35.62
N VAL A 483 -6.56 -14.37 -34.79
CA VAL A 483 -5.89 -14.56 -33.49
C VAL A 483 -4.37 -14.67 -33.71
N GLU A 484 -3.92 -15.51 -34.64
CA GLU A 484 -2.50 -15.66 -35.01
C GLU A 484 -1.89 -14.33 -35.45
N GLN A 485 -2.54 -13.61 -36.37
CA GLN A 485 -2.06 -12.32 -36.85
C GLN A 485 -1.93 -11.27 -35.74
N ILE A 486 -2.84 -11.27 -34.77
CA ILE A 486 -2.78 -10.35 -33.63
C ILE A 486 -1.68 -10.79 -32.66
N VAL A 487 -1.58 -12.08 -32.37
CA VAL A 487 -0.52 -12.64 -31.52
C VAL A 487 0.84 -12.26 -32.07
N GLU A 488 1.12 -12.54 -33.34
CA GLU A 488 2.42 -12.25 -34.00
C GLU A 488 2.81 -10.77 -33.94
N LYS A 489 1.83 -9.86 -34.01
CA LYS A 489 2.04 -8.41 -34.05
C LYS A 489 2.01 -7.73 -32.67
N SER A 490 1.86 -8.47 -31.59
CA SER A 490 1.73 -7.91 -30.24
C SER A 490 2.62 -8.61 -29.22
N GLU A 491 2.71 -8.03 -28.02
CA GLU A 491 3.43 -8.61 -26.88
C GLU A 491 2.90 -10.00 -26.46
N LEU A 492 1.70 -10.38 -26.92
CA LEU A 492 1.15 -11.73 -26.74
C LEU A 492 2.06 -12.82 -27.32
N ASN A 493 2.81 -12.52 -28.38
CA ASN A 493 3.79 -13.45 -28.96
C ASN A 493 4.81 -13.91 -27.91
N LEU A 494 5.36 -12.96 -27.15
CA LEU A 494 6.34 -13.23 -26.10
C LEU A 494 5.71 -13.88 -24.87
N MET A 495 4.46 -13.54 -24.55
CA MET A 495 3.75 -14.10 -23.40
C MET A 495 3.27 -15.53 -23.59
N LEU A 496 2.86 -15.92 -24.81
CA LEU A 496 2.49 -17.30 -25.11
C LEU A 496 3.71 -18.23 -25.03
N ALA A 497 4.90 -17.74 -25.42
CA ALA A 497 6.11 -18.55 -25.49
C ALA A 497 5.92 -19.84 -26.31
N GLY A 498 6.87 -20.78 -26.23
CA GLY A 498 6.82 -22.01 -27.03
C GLY A 498 5.60 -22.90 -26.76
N GLU A 499 5.18 -23.02 -25.50
CA GLU A 499 4.03 -23.85 -25.14
C GLU A 499 2.70 -23.25 -25.61
N GLY A 500 2.50 -21.95 -25.44
CA GLY A 500 1.28 -21.27 -25.91
C GLY A 500 1.13 -21.32 -27.43
N HIS A 501 2.25 -21.17 -28.18
CA HIS A 501 2.26 -21.39 -29.63
C HIS A 501 1.94 -22.84 -30.00
N SER A 502 2.49 -23.81 -29.27
CA SER A 502 2.18 -25.24 -29.49
C SER A 502 0.70 -25.54 -29.25
N ARG A 503 0.09 -24.92 -28.24
CA ARG A 503 -1.35 -24.99 -27.96
C ARG A 503 -2.19 -24.40 -29.09
N LEU A 504 -1.82 -23.22 -29.58
CA LEU A 504 -2.51 -22.57 -30.71
C LEU A 504 -2.44 -23.42 -31.98
N GLU A 505 -1.29 -24.02 -32.27
CA GLU A 505 -1.10 -24.97 -33.37
C GLU A 505 -1.96 -26.24 -33.20
N ARG A 506 -2.03 -26.81 -31.99
CA ARG A 506 -2.93 -27.95 -31.69
C ARG A 506 -4.39 -27.57 -31.91
N LEU A 507 -4.80 -26.37 -31.50
CA LEU A 507 -6.15 -25.86 -31.72
C LEU A 507 -6.47 -25.71 -33.21
N LYS A 508 -5.55 -25.13 -33.98
CA LYS A 508 -5.69 -25.00 -35.43
C LYS A 508 -5.80 -26.36 -36.12
N LYS A 509 -4.92 -27.31 -35.78
CA LYS A 509 -4.98 -28.69 -36.28
C LYS A 509 -6.30 -29.38 -35.96
N ARG A 510 -6.89 -29.12 -34.78
CA ARG A 510 -8.23 -29.63 -34.43
C ARG A 510 -9.27 -29.18 -35.45
N TYR A 511 -9.33 -27.90 -35.81
CA TYR A 511 -10.32 -27.38 -36.77
C TYR A 511 -9.96 -27.65 -38.24
N ILE A 512 -8.69 -27.89 -38.56
CA ILE A 512 -8.31 -28.53 -39.83
C ILE A 512 -8.90 -29.95 -39.91
N SER A 513 -8.86 -30.73 -38.82
CA SER A 513 -9.49 -32.06 -38.78
C SER A 513 -11.01 -32.01 -39.00
N TYR A 514 -11.69 -30.92 -38.61
CA TYR A 514 -13.11 -30.70 -38.95
C TYR A 514 -13.32 -30.54 -40.46
N MET A 515 -12.42 -29.82 -41.14
CA MET A 515 -12.45 -29.66 -42.60
C MET A 515 -12.19 -30.97 -43.34
N VAL A 516 -11.28 -31.80 -42.80
CA VAL A 516 -10.83 -33.03 -43.44
C VAL A 516 -11.68 -34.25 -43.03
N SER A 517 -12.54 -34.15 -42.01
CA SER A 517 -13.33 -35.30 -41.51
C SER A 517 -14.17 -35.95 -42.61
N ASP A 518 -14.87 -35.19 -43.44
CA ASP A 518 -15.72 -35.79 -44.47
C ASP A 518 -14.90 -36.48 -45.57
N TRP A 519 -13.66 -36.02 -45.79
CA TRP A 519 -12.69 -36.70 -46.66
C TRP A 519 -12.25 -38.02 -46.05
N ARG A 520 -12.04 -38.08 -44.72
CA ARG A 520 -11.74 -39.31 -43.98
C ARG A 520 -12.88 -40.32 -44.09
N ASP A 521 -14.12 -39.86 -43.97
CA ASP A 521 -15.31 -40.70 -44.11
C ASP A 521 -15.44 -41.22 -45.56
N LEU A 522 -15.12 -40.39 -46.56
CA LEU A 522 -15.06 -40.81 -47.96
C LEU A 522 -14.02 -41.92 -48.19
N THR A 523 -12.80 -41.77 -47.65
CA THR A 523 -11.71 -42.73 -47.86
C THR A 523 -11.86 -44.00 -47.03
N ALA A 524 -12.59 -43.96 -45.91
CA ALA A 524 -12.93 -45.13 -45.12
C ALA A 524 -13.73 -46.17 -45.93
N ASN A 525 -14.54 -45.74 -46.91
CA ASN A 525 -15.24 -46.65 -47.83
C ASN A 525 -14.28 -47.48 -48.71
N LEU A 526 -13.02 -47.03 -48.86
CA LEU A 526 -11.96 -47.73 -49.59
C LEU A 526 -11.11 -48.65 -48.70
N MET A 527 -11.34 -48.70 -47.38
CA MET A 527 -10.71 -49.71 -46.53
C MET A 527 -11.31 -51.08 -46.85
N ASP A 528 -10.45 -52.04 -47.17
CA ASP A 528 -10.84 -53.42 -47.47
C ASP A 528 -10.86 -54.24 -46.19
N SER A 529 -12.03 -54.57 -45.65
CA SER A 529 -12.20 -55.75 -44.79
C SER A 529 -12.36 -56.96 -45.72
N VAL A 530 -11.24 -57.57 -46.10
CA VAL A 530 -11.26 -58.79 -46.92
C VAL A 530 -11.81 -59.94 -46.06
N PHE A 531 -13.11 -60.25 -46.20
CA PHE A 531 -13.65 -61.54 -45.76
C PHE A 531 -13.20 -62.58 -46.79
N ILE A 532 -12.13 -63.32 -46.48
CA ILE A 532 -11.80 -64.55 -47.17
C ILE A 532 -12.75 -65.62 -46.62
N ASP A 533 -13.96 -65.70 -47.17
CA ASP A 533 -14.75 -66.91 -46.97
C ASP A 533 -14.08 -68.02 -47.79
N SER A 534 -13.78 -69.13 -47.13
CA SER A 534 -13.04 -70.30 -47.61
C SER A 534 -13.65 -71.01 -48.85
N SER A 535 -14.65 -70.43 -49.51
CA SER A 535 -15.33 -70.98 -50.69
C SER A 535 -15.12 -70.24 -52.02
N GLY A 536 -14.27 -69.21 -52.09
CA GLY A 536 -13.67 -68.73 -53.36
C GLY A 536 -14.59 -68.16 -54.45
N LYS A 537 -15.82 -67.73 -54.14
CA LYS A 537 -16.78 -67.18 -55.13
C LYS A 537 -16.58 -65.68 -55.42
N LYS A 538 -15.77 -65.36 -56.44
CA LYS A 538 -15.35 -64.00 -56.91
C LYS A 538 -16.44 -63.07 -57.50
N SER A 539 -17.70 -63.49 -57.64
CA SER A 539 -18.72 -62.73 -58.41
C SER A 539 -19.31 -61.55 -57.64
N LYS A 540 -19.67 -61.76 -56.35
CA LYS A 540 -20.24 -60.71 -55.50
C LYS A 540 -19.25 -59.56 -55.28
N ASP A 541 -17.95 -59.86 -55.28
CA ASP A 541 -16.90 -58.87 -55.07
C ASP A 541 -16.89 -57.80 -56.17
N LYS A 542 -17.08 -58.17 -57.44
CA LYS A 542 -17.02 -57.19 -58.54
C LYS A 542 -18.09 -56.11 -58.43
N GLU A 543 -19.31 -56.47 -58.05
CA GLU A 543 -20.39 -55.50 -57.92
C GLU A 543 -20.17 -54.59 -56.70
N GLN A 544 -19.67 -55.15 -55.59
CA GLN A 544 -19.27 -54.36 -54.42
C GLN A 544 -18.11 -53.39 -54.74
N ILE A 545 -17.12 -53.82 -55.53
CA ILE A 545 -16.01 -52.97 -55.96
C ILE A 545 -16.51 -51.83 -56.87
N LYS A 546 -17.41 -52.13 -57.83
CA LYS A 546 -18.05 -51.08 -58.65
C LYS A 546 -18.80 -50.08 -57.77
N GLU A 547 -19.54 -50.58 -56.78
CA GLU A 547 -20.30 -49.73 -55.86
C GLU A 547 -19.37 -48.82 -55.04
N LYS A 548 -18.25 -49.35 -54.55
CA LYS A 548 -17.22 -48.55 -53.86
C LYS A 548 -16.65 -47.45 -54.77
N PHE A 549 -16.31 -47.76 -56.02
CA PHE A 549 -15.85 -46.74 -56.98
C PHE A 549 -16.92 -45.68 -57.26
N ARG A 550 -18.20 -46.10 -57.45
CA ARG A 550 -19.31 -45.17 -57.67
C ARG A 550 -19.48 -44.21 -56.49
N LYS A 551 -19.61 -44.75 -55.27
CA LYS A 551 -19.75 -43.97 -54.03
C LYS A 551 -18.57 -43.02 -53.82
N PHE A 552 -17.36 -43.49 -54.12
CA PHE A 552 -16.16 -42.65 -54.03
C PHE A 552 -16.22 -41.48 -55.02
N ASN A 553 -16.55 -41.72 -56.29
CA ASN A 553 -16.62 -40.65 -57.29
C ASN A 553 -17.68 -39.59 -56.95
N GLU A 554 -18.88 -40.04 -56.56
CA GLU A 554 -19.98 -39.15 -56.16
C GLU A 554 -19.60 -38.31 -54.93
N GLY A 555 -19.08 -38.96 -53.88
CA GLY A 555 -18.64 -38.27 -52.68
C GLY A 555 -17.43 -37.35 -52.91
N PHE A 556 -16.48 -37.76 -53.76
CA PHE A 556 -15.33 -36.95 -54.14
C PHE A 556 -15.76 -35.66 -54.83
N GLU A 557 -16.66 -35.74 -55.81
CA GLU A 557 -17.16 -34.56 -56.54
C GLU A 557 -17.94 -33.61 -55.65
N ASP A 558 -18.80 -34.14 -54.78
CA ASP A 558 -19.51 -33.35 -53.78
C ASP A 558 -18.54 -32.64 -52.83
N LEU A 559 -17.54 -33.34 -52.30
CA LEU A 559 -16.54 -32.74 -51.41
C LEU A 559 -15.64 -31.73 -52.10
N VAL A 560 -15.24 -31.96 -53.37
CA VAL A 560 -14.50 -30.98 -54.17
C VAL A 560 -15.34 -29.72 -54.36
N SER A 561 -16.61 -29.87 -54.72
CA SER A 561 -17.54 -28.76 -54.90
C SER A 561 -17.71 -27.96 -53.61
N LYS A 562 -18.00 -28.62 -52.48
CA LYS A 562 -18.14 -28.00 -51.16
C LYS A 562 -16.86 -27.29 -50.72
N THR A 563 -15.70 -27.95 -50.84
CA THR A 563 -14.42 -27.37 -50.41
C THR A 563 -14.07 -26.11 -51.21
N LYS A 564 -14.35 -26.10 -52.52
CA LYS A 564 -14.14 -24.91 -53.37
C LYS A 564 -15.04 -23.71 -53.00
N GLN A 565 -16.15 -23.91 -52.29
CA GLN A 565 -16.99 -22.81 -51.82
C GLN A 565 -16.34 -22.04 -50.66
N TYR A 566 -15.43 -22.67 -49.93
CA TYR A 566 -14.70 -22.05 -48.82
C TYR A 566 -13.47 -21.30 -49.34
N LYS A 567 -13.60 -19.97 -49.48
CA LYS A 567 -12.52 -19.08 -49.91
C LYS A 567 -11.57 -18.79 -48.74
N LEU A 568 -10.55 -19.62 -48.56
CA LEU A 568 -9.45 -19.36 -47.64
C LEU A 568 -8.63 -18.17 -48.15
N SER A 569 -8.33 -17.19 -47.29
CA SER A 569 -7.45 -16.06 -47.63
C SER A 569 -6.00 -16.30 -47.24
N ASP A 570 -5.75 -17.11 -46.20
CA ASP A 570 -4.40 -17.43 -45.69
C ASP A 570 -3.71 -18.50 -46.57
N PRO A 571 -2.61 -18.16 -47.27
CA PRO A 571 -1.89 -19.10 -48.11
C PRO A 571 -1.32 -20.31 -47.36
N SER A 572 -0.88 -20.11 -46.11
CA SER A 572 -0.29 -21.19 -45.30
C SER A 572 -1.35 -22.25 -44.98
N LEU A 573 -2.54 -21.81 -44.56
CA LEU A 573 -3.68 -22.68 -44.29
C LEU A 573 -4.16 -23.41 -45.54
N LYS A 574 -4.12 -22.78 -46.72
CA LYS A 574 -4.42 -23.45 -47.99
C LYS A 574 -3.48 -24.62 -48.25
N VAL A 575 -2.18 -24.40 -48.09
CA VAL A 575 -1.15 -25.42 -48.31
C VAL A 575 -1.33 -26.58 -47.33
N THR A 576 -1.53 -26.27 -46.04
CA THR A 576 -1.74 -27.30 -45.02
C THR A 576 -3.01 -28.11 -45.30
N LEU A 577 -4.15 -27.46 -45.57
CA LEU A 577 -5.41 -28.16 -45.85
C LEU A 577 -5.29 -29.05 -47.10
N LYS A 578 -4.68 -28.52 -48.17
CA LYS A 578 -4.42 -29.29 -49.40
C LYS A 578 -3.54 -30.51 -49.11
N SER A 579 -2.45 -30.32 -48.36
CA SER A 579 -1.53 -31.40 -48.00
C SER A 579 -2.23 -32.50 -47.20
N GLU A 580 -3.06 -32.13 -46.22
CA GLU A 580 -3.82 -33.07 -45.38
C GLU A 580 -4.87 -33.85 -46.19
N ILE A 581 -5.56 -33.19 -47.13
CA ILE A 581 -6.53 -33.89 -48.00
C ILE A 581 -5.78 -34.87 -48.92
N ILE A 582 -4.67 -34.44 -49.53
CA ILE A 582 -3.87 -35.31 -50.42
C ILE A 582 -3.31 -36.51 -49.66
N SER A 583 -2.70 -36.30 -48.49
CA SER A 583 -2.11 -37.38 -47.68
C SER A 583 -3.15 -38.41 -47.21
N LEU A 584 -4.40 -37.98 -47.07
CA LEU A 584 -5.51 -38.85 -46.67
C LEU A 584 -6.15 -39.59 -47.84
N VAL A 585 -6.38 -38.90 -48.97
CA VAL A 585 -7.09 -39.47 -50.12
C VAL A 585 -6.20 -40.33 -51.00
N MET A 586 -5.00 -39.86 -51.33
CA MET A 586 -4.17 -40.49 -52.35
C MET A 586 -3.71 -41.91 -51.98
N PRO A 587 -3.14 -42.17 -50.79
CA PRO A 587 -2.67 -43.52 -50.46
C PRO A 587 -3.80 -44.56 -50.48
N MET A 588 -5.00 -44.15 -50.04
CA MET A 588 -6.18 -45.00 -50.01
C MET A 588 -6.71 -45.29 -51.41
N TYR A 589 -6.78 -44.26 -52.25
CA TYR A 589 -7.24 -44.38 -53.63
C TYR A 589 -6.26 -45.18 -54.49
N GLU A 590 -4.96 -44.91 -54.41
CA GLU A 590 -3.92 -45.62 -55.17
C GLU A 590 -3.90 -47.11 -54.86
N ARG A 591 -3.98 -47.48 -53.58
CA ARG A 591 -4.05 -48.88 -53.16
C ARG A 591 -5.27 -49.57 -53.73
N PHE A 592 -6.45 -48.96 -53.61
CA PHE A 592 -7.71 -49.52 -54.11
C PHE A 592 -7.73 -49.60 -55.65
N TYR A 593 -7.26 -48.55 -56.32
CA TYR A 593 -7.11 -48.49 -57.77
C TYR A 593 -6.16 -49.58 -58.28
N SER A 594 -4.95 -49.68 -57.71
CA SER A 594 -3.96 -50.66 -58.14
C SER A 594 -4.45 -52.09 -57.97
N ARG A 595 -5.22 -52.37 -56.91
CA ARG A 595 -5.77 -53.70 -56.63
C ARG A 595 -6.88 -54.11 -57.59
N TYR A 596 -7.72 -53.15 -58.00
CA TYR A 596 -8.98 -53.46 -58.69
C TYR A 596 -9.08 -52.91 -60.13
N LYS A 597 -8.10 -52.15 -60.63
CA LYS A 597 -8.10 -51.59 -62.00
C LYS A 597 -8.34 -52.65 -63.09
N ASP A 598 -7.74 -53.83 -62.93
CA ASP A 598 -7.82 -54.92 -63.92
C ASP A 598 -9.02 -55.87 -63.66
N SER A 599 -9.86 -55.58 -62.66
CA SER A 599 -11.02 -56.42 -62.33
C SER A 599 -12.18 -56.29 -63.33
N PHE A 600 -12.17 -55.25 -64.18
CA PHE A 600 -13.25 -54.90 -65.10
C PHE A 600 -12.81 -54.99 -66.56
N LYS A 601 -13.69 -55.51 -67.44
CA LYS A 601 -13.45 -55.55 -68.89
C LYS A 601 -13.34 -54.15 -69.52
N ASN A 602 -14.01 -53.15 -68.94
CA ASN A 602 -13.96 -51.76 -69.38
C ASN A 602 -13.75 -50.83 -68.16
N PRO A 603 -12.51 -50.71 -67.65
CA PRO A 603 -12.23 -50.02 -66.38
C PRO A 603 -12.73 -48.57 -66.36
N ARG A 604 -12.56 -47.81 -67.45
CA ARG A 604 -12.99 -46.40 -67.56
C ARG A 604 -14.50 -46.20 -67.41
N LYS A 605 -15.33 -47.23 -67.62
CA LYS A 605 -16.78 -47.16 -67.36
C LYS A 605 -17.10 -47.06 -65.86
N HIS A 606 -16.23 -47.62 -65.00
CA HIS A 606 -16.47 -47.72 -63.56
C HIS A 606 -15.49 -46.87 -62.74
N ILE A 607 -14.29 -46.62 -63.27
CA ILE A 607 -13.22 -45.85 -62.64
C ILE A 607 -13.10 -44.52 -63.39
N LYS A 608 -13.63 -43.45 -62.77
CA LYS A 608 -13.70 -42.12 -63.39
C LYS A 608 -12.34 -41.42 -63.44
N TYR A 609 -11.54 -41.56 -62.39
CA TYR A 609 -10.25 -40.88 -62.24
C TYR A 609 -9.08 -41.88 -62.21
N THR A 610 -8.01 -41.62 -62.96
CA THR A 610 -6.70 -42.21 -62.63
C THR A 610 -6.11 -41.51 -61.39
N PRO A 611 -5.13 -42.11 -60.70
CA PRO A 611 -4.42 -41.43 -59.61
C PRO A 611 -3.88 -40.05 -60.00
N ASP A 612 -3.34 -39.90 -61.22
CA ASP A 612 -2.82 -38.62 -61.72
C ASP A 612 -3.92 -37.57 -61.96
N GLU A 613 -5.05 -37.99 -62.54
CA GLU A 613 -6.23 -37.15 -62.74
C GLU A 613 -6.79 -36.68 -61.40
N LEU A 614 -6.88 -37.58 -60.42
CA LEU A 614 -7.37 -37.28 -59.07
C LEU A 614 -6.45 -36.31 -58.33
N THR A 615 -5.13 -36.55 -58.41
CA THR A 615 -4.10 -35.64 -57.86
C THR A 615 -4.20 -34.25 -58.49
N THR A 616 -4.46 -34.17 -59.80
CA THR A 616 -4.64 -32.90 -60.51
C THR A 616 -5.85 -32.12 -59.99
N VAL A 617 -6.99 -32.80 -59.76
CA VAL A 617 -8.18 -32.17 -59.18
C VAL A 617 -7.91 -31.70 -57.75
N LEU A 618 -7.27 -32.53 -56.92
CA LEU A 618 -6.90 -32.16 -55.55
C LEU A 618 -5.93 -30.98 -55.52
N ASN A 619 -4.99 -30.91 -56.48
CA ASN A 619 -4.08 -29.78 -56.60
C ASN A 619 -4.78 -28.46 -56.93
N GLN A 620 -6.00 -28.51 -57.48
CA GLN A 620 -6.83 -27.37 -57.83
C GLN A 620 -7.93 -27.06 -56.80
N LEU A 621 -8.05 -27.83 -55.71
CA LEU A 621 -9.07 -27.65 -54.67
C LEU A 621 -9.02 -26.27 -54.01
N VAL A 622 -7.80 -25.83 -53.71
CA VAL A 622 -7.56 -24.61 -52.94
C VAL A 622 -6.59 -23.74 -53.75
N ARG A 623 -7.13 -22.83 -54.54
CA ARG A 623 -6.36 -21.78 -55.22
C ARG A 623 -6.28 -20.54 -54.34
#